data_AF-A0A2V3I4U1-F1
#
_entry.id   AF-A0A2V3I4U1-F1
#
_cell.length_a   1.000
_cell.length_b   1.000
_cell.length_c   1.000
_cell.angle_alpha   90.00
_cell.angle_beta   90.00
_cell.angle_gamma   90.00
#
_symmetry.space_group_name_H-M   'P 1'
#
loop_
_entity.id
_entity.type
_entity.pdbx_description
1 polymer ?
#
loop_
_entity_poly.entity_id
_entity_poly.type
_entity_poly.pdbx_seq_one_letter_code
_entity_poly.pdbx_strand_id
1 'polypeptide(L)'
;MRGGGSAARAIAAAWAEAGGLITPEQGRRALVSGPWDGALVADGRADLGIDLDAAPAGGQSTPLDAEMQVSISYGYGAGTDEFAVIMVAAQHLEAWKAIFAPERAADLPSLSLVLDGLAESA
;
A
#
# COMPACT_ATOMS: atom_id res chain seq x y z
N MET A 1 1.33 9.00 -6.62
CA MET A 1 0.47 8.35 -5.60
C MET A 1 -0.68 9.26 -5.20
N ARG A 2 -1.89 8.74 -5.01
CA ARG A 2 -3.06 9.52 -4.58
C ARG A 2 -3.45 9.18 -3.14
N GLY A 3 -3.65 10.20 -2.31
CA GLY A 3 -4.08 10.08 -0.91
C GLY A 3 -3.00 10.49 0.11
N GLY A 4 -3.43 10.78 1.34
CA GLY A 4 -2.57 11.38 2.39
C GLY A 4 -2.79 10.82 3.81
N GLY A 5 -3.41 9.65 3.91
CA GLY A 5 -3.60 8.95 5.19
C GLY A 5 -2.33 8.36 5.77
N SER A 6 -2.44 7.66 6.91
CA SER A 6 -1.32 6.96 7.54
C SER A 6 -0.64 5.96 6.59
N ALA A 7 -1.41 5.14 5.88
CA ALA A 7 -0.87 4.20 4.88
C ALA A 7 -0.13 4.93 3.75
N ALA A 8 -0.69 6.03 3.24
CA ALA A 8 -0.05 6.84 2.20
C ALA A 8 1.30 7.39 2.68
N ARG A 9 1.34 7.94 3.90
CA ARG A 9 2.57 8.48 4.50
C ARG A 9 3.61 7.41 4.78
N ALA A 10 3.19 6.22 5.23
CA ALA A 10 4.11 5.10 5.45
C ALA A 10 4.73 4.61 4.13
N ILE A 11 3.92 4.48 3.08
CA ILE A 11 4.40 4.13 1.73
C ILE A 11 5.33 5.21 1.19
N ALA A 12 4.97 6.49 1.31
CA ALA A 12 5.80 7.59 0.85
C ALA A 12 7.17 7.61 1.54
N ALA A 13 7.20 7.41 2.87
CA ALA A 13 8.44 7.34 3.64
C ALA A 13 9.33 6.17 3.18
N ALA A 14 8.76 4.96 3.10
CA ALA A 14 9.52 3.77 2.69
C ALA A 14 10.01 3.86 1.24
N TRP A 15 9.19 4.41 0.34
CA TRP A 15 9.55 4.59 -1.07
C TRP A 15 10.69 5.60 -1.23
N ALA A 16 10.61 6.73 -0.55
CA ALA A 16 11.66 7.75 -0.55
C ALA A 16 12.97 7.23 0.09
N GLU A 17 12.87 6.47 1.20
CA GLU A 17 14.03 5.83 1.84
C GLU A 17 14.72 4.83 0.91
N ALA A 18 13.96 4.12 0.08
CA ALA A 18 14.50 3.25 -0.97
C ALA A 18 15.08 4.02 -2.18
N GLY A 19 15.05 5.36 -2.17
CA GLY A 19 15.56 6.22 -3.25
C GLY A 19 14.55 6.47 -4.38
N GLY A 20 13.29 6.06 -4.21
CA GLY A 20 12.23 6.28 -5.17
C GLY A 20 11.72 7.72 -5.17
N LEU A 21 11.26 8.20 -6.34
CA LEU A 21 10.65 9.51 -6.52
C LEU A 21 9.12 9.43 -6.42
N ILE A 22 8.48 10.53 -6.02
CA ILE A 22 7.04 10.58 -5.76
C ILE A 22 6.40 11.77 -6.46
N THR A 23 5.45 11.49 -7.35
CA THR A 23 4.51 12.48 -7.88
C THR A 23 3.21 12.41 -7.07
N PRO A 24 2.91 13.38 -6.20
CA PRO A 24 1.67 13.39 -5.44
C PRO A 24 0.49 13.79 -6.34
N GLU A 25 -0.55 12.97 -6.35
CA GLU A 25 -1.77 13.19 -7.10
C GLU A 25 -2.87 13.71 -6.19
N GLN A 26 -3.71 14.62 -6.71
CA GLN A 26 -4.80 15.18 -5.94
C GLN A 26 -5.80 14.07 -5.57
N GLY A 27 -6.06 13.96 -4.27
CA GLY A 27 -6.99 13.00 -3.68
C GLY A 27 -7.90 13.64 -2.64
N ARG A 28 -8.68 12.83 -1.91
CA ARG A 28 -9.53 13.29 -0.80
C ARG A 28 -8.71 13.88 0.34
N ARG A 29 -7.49 13.36 0.54
CA ARG A 29 -6.53 13.87 1.52
C ARG A 29 -5.21 14.14 0.82
N ALA A 30 -4.68 15.35 0.97
CA ALA A 30 -3.36 15.69 0.47
C ALA A 30 -2.28 14.94 1.26
N LEU A 31 -1.24 14.50 0.55
CA LEU A 31 0.00 14.08 1.18
C LEU A 31 0.68 15.33 1.75
N VAL A 32 0.67 15.45 3.08
CA VAL A 32 1.31 16.57 3.79
C VAL A 32 2.84 16.40 3.83
N SER A 33 3.56 17.42 4.31
CA SER A 33 5.01 17.36 4.49
C SER A 33 5.44 16.20 5.40
N GLY A 34 6.56 15.56 5.07
CA GLY A 34 7.13 14.46 5.82
C GLY A 34 8.55 14.07 5.37
N PRO A 35 9.09 12.93 5.86
CA PRO A 35 10.43 12.47 5.52
C PRO A 35 10.70 12.27 4.02
N TRP A 36 9.64 12.13 3.22
CA TRP A 36 9.70 11.98 1.77
C TRP A 36 9.81 13.30 0.98
N ASP A 37 9.80 14.46 1.64
CA ASP A 37 9.76 15.77 0.95
C ASP A 37 10.88 15.96 -0.07
N GLY A 38 12.08 15.41 0.22
CA GLY A 38 13.23 15.45 -0.69
C GLY A 38 13.09 14.57 -1.94
N ALA A 39 12.09 13.68 -1.99
CA ALA A 39 11.81 12.78 -3.10
C ALA A 39 10.59 13.23 -3.95
N LEU A 40 9.95 14.34 -3.58
CA LEU A 40 8.82 14.89 -4.34
C LEU A 40 9.29 15.47 -5.67
N VAL A 41 8.62 15.09 -6.76
CA VAL A 41 8.85 15.63 -8.09
C VAL A 41 7.56 16.24 -8.66
N ALA A 42 7.71 17.29 -9.47
CA ALA A 42 6.60 18.03 -10.04
C ALA A 42 5.99 17.37 -11.28
N ASP A 43 6.83 16.68 -12.07
CA ASP A 43 6.39 15.84 -13.18
C ASP A 43 7.29 14.61 -13.32
N GLY A 44 6.81 13.67 -14.13
CA GLY A 44 7.53 12.48 -14.54
C GLY A 44 6.54 11.40 -14.95
N ARG A 45 6.97 10.49 -15.83
CA ARG A 45 6.21 9.27 -16.10
C ARG A 45 6.42 8.32 -14.93
N ALA A 46 5.38 8.02 -14.18
CA ALA A 46 5.48 7.09 -13.06
C ALA A 46 5.49 5.63 -13.56
N ASP A 47 6.38 4.81 -13.01
CA ASP A 47 6.35 3.36 -13.25
C ASP A 47 5.14 2.72 -12.53
N LEU A 48 4.81 3.23 -11.35
CA LEU A 48 3.75 2.71 -10.48
C LEU A 48 2.84 3.82 -9.92
N GLY A 49 1.56 3.70 -10.22
CA GLY A 49 0.47 4.47 -9.62
C GLY A 49 -0.16 3.71 -8.46
N ILE A 50 -0.21 4.33 -7.29
CA ILE A 50 -0.92 3.77 -6.12
C ILE A 50 -2.07 4.68 -5.77
N ASP A 51 -3.30 4.16 -5.86
CA ASP A 51 -4.52 4.85 -5.44
C ASP A 51 -4.94 4.40 -4.05
N LEU A 52 -4.75 5.30 -3.07
CA LEU A 52 -5.13 5.10 -1.68
C LEU A 52 -6.48 5.74 -1.35
N ASP A 53 -7.15 6.30 -2.36
CA ASP A 53 -8.43 6.97 -2.25
C ASP A 53 -9.58 6.25 -2.94
N ALA A 54 -9.37 5.04 -3.48
CA ALA A 54 -10.47 4.18 -3.87
C ALA A 54 -11.50 4.02 -2.73
N ALA A 55 -12.79 3.94 -3.07
CA ALA A 55 -13.82 3.72 -2.06
C ALA A 55 -13.64 2.34 -1.40
N PRO A 56 -13.99 2.15 -0.11
CA PRO A 56 -13.91 0.84 0.54
C PRO A 56 -14.73 -0.24 -0.19
N ALA A 57 -14.50 -1.51 0.15
CA ALA A 57 -15.24 -2.66 -0.37
C ALA A 57 -15.13 -2.86 -1.90
N GLY A 58 -13.93 -2.68 -2.46
CA GLY A 58 -13.64 -2.91 -3.88
C GLY A 58 -14.06 -1.76 -4.78
N GLY A 59 -14.10 -0.54 -4.22
CA GLY A 59 -14.40 0.67 -4.98
C GLY A 59 -13.44 0.88 -6.16
N GLN A 60 -13.97 1.43 -7.25
CA GLN A 60 -13.20 1.68 -8.45
C GLN A 60 -12.10 2.72 -8.19
N SER A 61 -10.91 2.38 -8.67
CA SER A 61 -9.76 3.28 -8.62
C SER A 61 -9.85 4.32 -9.72
N THR A 62 -9.48 5.55 -9.41
CA THR A 62 -9.40 6.60 -10.42
C THR A 62 -8.05 6.50 -11.13
N PRO A 63 -7.99 6.59 -12.48
CA PRO A 63 -6.73 6.51 -13.21
C PRO A 63 -5.66 7.49 -12.68
N LEU A 64 -4.42 7.03 -12.73
CA LEU A 64 -3.19 7.76 -12.47
C LEU A 64 -2.32 7.66 -13.72
N ASP A 65 -1.52 8.69 -13.99
CA ASP A 65 -0.56 8.67 -15.10
C ASP A 65 0.65 7.81 -14.71
N ALA A 66 0.52 6.50 -14.91
CA ALA A 66 1.55 5.51 -14.60
C ALA A 66 1.50 4.29 -15.53
N GLU A 67 2.62 3.57 -15.67
CA GLU A 67 2.67 2.34 -16.47
C GLU A 67 1.84 1.21 -15.87
N MET A 68 1.93 1.05 -14.54
CA MET A 68 1.14 0.12 -13.77
C MET A 68 0.36 0.88 -12.70
N GLN A 69 -0.87 0.45 -12.41
CA GLN A 69 -1.66 1.00 -11.32
C GLN A 69 -2.17 -0.08 -10.38
N VAL A 70 -2.08 0.19 -9.08
CA VAL A 70 -2.64 -0.63 -8.01
C VAL A 70 -3.54 0.20 -7.10
N SER A 71 -4.47 -0.47 -6.42
CA SER A 71 -5.40 0.11 -5.46
C SER A 71 -5.36 -0.69 -4.17
N ILE A 72 -5.55 -0.04 -3.03
CA ILE A 72 -5.66 -0.71 -1.72
C ILE A 72 -7.09 -1.16 -1.38
N SER A 73 -8.07 -0.91 -2.26
CA SER A 73 -9.44 -1.33 -2.01
C SER A 73 -9.68 -2.76 -2.47
N TYR A 74 -10.18 -3.59 -1.55
CA TYR A 74 -10.60 -4.97 -1.79
C TYR A 74 -12.07 -5.12 -1.39
N GLY A 75 -12.77 -6.04 -2.07
CA GLY A 75 -14.20 -6.31 -1.87
C GLY A 75 -14.48 -7.80 -1.66
N TYR A 76 -15.76 -8.15 -1.66
CA TYR A 76 -16.17 -9.56 -1.63
C TYR A 76 -15.65 -10.28 -2.88
N GLY A 77 -15.04 -11.45 -2.67
CA GLY A 77 -14.44 -12.25 -3.75
C GLY A 77 -13.07 -11.76 -4.23
N ALA A 78 -12.43 -10.83 -3.52
CA ALA A 78 -11.07 -10.40 -3.85
C ALA A 78 -10.07 -11.56 -3.71
N GLY A 79 -9.24 -11.76 -4.72
CA GLY A 79 -8.22 -12.81 -4.77
C GLY A 79 -6.99 -12.49 -3.91
N THR A 80 -6.25 -13.53 -3.51
CA THR A 80 -4.99 -13.38 -2.74
C THR A 80 -3.82 -12.88 -3.59
N ASP A 81 -3.98 -12.86 -4.92
CA ASP A 81 -3.08 -12.23 -5.88
C ASP A 81 -3.37 -10.73 -6.11
N GLU A 82 -4.50 -10.22 -5.61
CA GLU A 82 -4.81 -8.79 -5.68
C GLU A 82 -3.95 -7.98 -4.71
N PHE A 83 -3.37 -6.89 -5.22
CA PHE A 83 -2.49 -6.00 -4.43
C PHE A 83 -3.11 -5.57 -3.09
N ALA A 84 -4.40 -5.25 -3.08
CA ALA A 84 -5.10 -4.82 -1.87
C ALA A 84 -5.08 -5.90 -0.77
N VAL A 85 -5.27 -7.17 -1.14
CA VAL A 85 -5.27 -8.32 -0.21
C VAL A 85 -3.84 -8.62 0.26
N ILE A 86 -2.88 -8.61 -0.66
CA ILE A 86 -1.44 -8.77 -0.35
C ILE A 86 -1.01 -7.73 0.67
N MET A 87 -1.38 -6.46 0.43
CA MET A 87 -0.98 -5.34 1.25
C MET A 87 -1.60 -5.45 2.66
N VAL A 88 -2.91 -5.74 2.78
CA VAL A 88 -3.54 -5.85 4.11
C VAL A 88 -2.97 -7.02 4.92
N ALA A 89 -2.66 -8.15 4.28
CA ALA A 89 -1.99 -9.27 4.93
C ALA A 89 -0.59 -8.88 5.42
N ALA A 90 0.21 -8.20 4.59
CA ALA A 90 1.53 -7.71 4.94
C ALA A 90 1.48 -6.71 6.13
N GLN A 91 0.52 -5.79 6.13
CA GLN A 91 0.33 -4.85 7.23
C GLN A 91 -0.01 -5.54 8.55
N HIS A 92 -0.84 -6.58 8.52
CA HIS A 92 -1.13 -7.34 9.74
C HIS A 92 0.12 -8.04 10.25
N LEU A 93 0.92 -8.67 9.39
CA LEU A 93 2.19 -9.28 9.79
C LEU A 93 3.13 -8.26 10.45
N GLU A 94 3.32 -7.09 9.85
CA GLU A 94 4.16 -6.04 10.44
C GLU A 94 3.58 -5.50 11.75
N ALA A 95 2.26 -5.40 11.89
CA ALA A 95 1.63 -4.99 13.15
C ALA A 95 1.83 -6.03 14.26
N TRP A 96 1.73 -7.32 13.95
CA TRP A 96 2.01 -8.39 14.92
C TRP A 96 3.46 -8.39 15.37
N LYS A 97 4.38 -8.20 14.41
CA LYS A 97 5.82 -8.12 14.63
C LYS A 97 6.24 -6.92 15.48
N ALA A 98 5.61 -5.77 15.28
CA ALA A 98 6.04 -4.52 15.91
C ALA A 98 5.24 -4.14 17.17
N ILE A 99 3.98 -4.58 17.27
CA ILE A 99 3.03 -4.06 18.29
C ILE A 99 2.43 -5.19 19.13
N PHE A 100 1.83 -6.20 18.52
CA PHE A 100 0.98 -7.14 19.27
C PHE A 100 1.73 -8.27 19.99
N ALA A 101 2.73 -8.86 19.34
CA ALA A 101 3.56 -9.90 19.95
C ALA A 101 5.01 -9.84 19.44
N PRO A 102 5.77 -8.76 19.73
CA PRO A 102 7.13 -8.59 19.22
C PRO A 102 8.09 -9.71 19.62
N GLU A 103 7.87 -10.33 20.78
CA GLU A 103 8.63 -11.48 21.26
C GLU A 103 8.46 -12.74 20.40
N ARG A 104 7.41 -12.77 19.56
CA ARG A 104 7.09 -13.86 18.62
C ARG A 104 7.40 -13.49 17.17
N ALA A 105 8.10 -12.38 16.92
CA ALA A 105 8.42 -11.93 15.57
C ALA A 105 9.12 -13.01 14.72
N ALA A 106 9.96 -13.85 15.33
CA ALA A 106 10.66 -14.95 14.66
C ALA A 106 9.73 -16.13 14.31
N ASP A 107 8.56 -16.23 14.94
CA ASP A 107 7.58 -17.30 14.72
C ASP A 107 6.52 -16.93 13.67
N LEU A 108 6.55 -15.68 13.17
CA LEU A 108 5.55 -15.22 12.21
C LEU A 108 5.69 -15.96 10.87
N PRO A 109 4.57 -16.36 10.25
CA PRO A 109 4.60 -16.96 8.93
C PRO A 109 5.09 -15.94 7.89
N SER A 110 5.62 -16.44 6.79
CA SER A 110 5.88 -15.59 5.62
C SER A 110 4.56 -15.06 5.05
N LEU A 111 4.63 -13.92 4.35
CA LEU A 111 3.48 -13.38 3.63
C LEU A 111 2.89 -14.40 2.65
N SER A 112 3.74 -15.13 1.92
CA SER A 112 3.31 -16.19 1.00
C SER A 112 2.50 -17.27 1.71
N LEU A 113 2.96 -17.74 2.87
CA LEU A 113 2.25 -18.76 3.63
C LEU A 113 0.88 -18.28 4.14
N VAL A 114 0.77 -16.99 4.50
CA VAL A 114 -0.52 -16.38 4.87
C VAL A 114 -1.47 -16.33 3.68
N LEU A 115 -0.97 -15.92 2.51
CA LEU A 115 -1.79 -15.80 1.30
C LEU A 115 -2.24 -17.17 0.79
N ASP A 116 -1.38 -18.19 0.85
CA ASP A 116 -1.73 -19.57 0.49
C ASP A 116 -2.85 -20.12 1.39
N GLY A 117 -2.73 -19.93 2.71
CA GLY A 117 -3.76 -20.36 3.66
C GLY A 117 -5.10 -19.63 3.50
N LEU A 118 -5.08 -18.35 3.09
CA LEU A 118 -6.29 -17.60 2.76
C LEU A 118 -6.97 -18.13 1.49
N ALA A 119 -6.18 -18.51 0.48
CA ALA A 119 -6.71 -19.05 -0.78
C ALA A 119 -7.37 -20.42 -0.58
N GLU A 120 -6.85 -21.25 0.31
CA GLU A 120 -7.47 -22.54 0.66
C GLU A 120 -8.77 -22.41 1.47
N SER A 121 -9.00 -21.24 2.08
CA SER A 121 -10.14 -20.98 2.98
C SER A 121 -11.31 -20.24 2.30
N ALA A 122 -11.14 -19.82 1.04
CA ALA A 122 -12.12 -19.05 0.25
C ALA A 122 -13.00 -19.96 -0.63
#